data_AF-K4P0F3-F1
#
_entry.id   AF-K4P0F3-F1
#
_cell.length_a   1.000
_cell.length_b   1.000
_cell.length_c   1.000
_cell.angle_alpha   90.00
_cell.angle_beta   90.00
_cell.angle_gamma   90.00
#
_symmetry.space_group_name_H-M   'P 1'
#
loop_
_entity.id
_entity.type
_entity.pdbx_description
1 polymer ?
#
loop_
_entity_poly.entity_id
_entity_poly.type
_entity_poly.pdbx_seq_one_letter_code
_entity_poly.pdbx_strand_id
1 'polypeptide(L)'
;HNGWVTSLATSMENPNMLLSGSRDKTLIVWNLTRDESQYGYPKKSLHGHSHIVSDCVISSDGAYALSASWDKTLRLWELSSGTTTRRFVGHTNDVLSVSFSADNRQIVSGSRDRSIKLWNTLGDCKYTITDKGHTEWVSCVRFSPNPQNPVIVSSGWDKLVKVW
;
A
#
# COMPACT_ATOMS: atom_id res chain seq x y z
N HIS A 1 -8.31 9.76 13.07
CA HIS A 1 -9.04 8.63 12.49
C HIS A 1 -10.27 8.32 13.33
N ASN A 2 -11.34 7.88 12.69
CA ASN A 2 -12.61 7.49 13.32
C ASN A 2 -12.81 5.96 13.35
N GLY A 3 -11.75 5.20 13.05
CA GLY A 3 -11.72 3.74 13.09
C GLY A 3 -10.30 3.24 13.35
N TRP A 4 -10.11 1.93 13.37
CA TRP A 4 -8.80 1.34 13.63
C TRP A 4 -7.78 1.80 12.60
N VAL A 5 -6.59 2.16 13.06
CA VAL A 5 -5.43 2.40 12.18
C VAL A 5 -4.88 1.03 11.78
N THR A 6 -4.78 0.80 10.47
CA THR A 6 -4.44 -0.52 9.90
C THR A 6 -3.01 -0.59 9.38
N SER A 7 -2.46 0.54 8.93
CA SER A 7 -1.11 0.63 8.39
C SER A 7 -0.53 2.02 8.60
N LEU A 8 0.79 2.08 8.68
CA LEU A 8 1.59 3.29 8.82
C LEU A 8 2.73 3.23 7.80
N ALA A 9 3.03 4.37 7.19
CA ALA A 9 4.18 4.52 6.30
C ALA A 9 4.93 5.82 6.59
N THR A 10 6.25 5.74 6.51
CA THR A 10 7.17 6.87 6.65
C THR A 10 7.92 7.09 5.34
N SER A 11 8.44 8.29 5.16
CA SER A 11 9.34 8.63 4.05
C SER A 11 10.72 8.99 4.60
N MET A 12 11.77 8.57 3.89
CA MET A 12 13.14 8.98 4.19
C MET A 12 13.39 10.44 3.81
N GLU A 13 12.74 10.92 2.74
CA GLU A 13 12.85 12.31 2.25
C GLU A 13 12.17 13.32 3.17
N ASN A 14 11.09 12.91 3.86
CA ASN A 14 10.38 13.76 4.79
C ASN A 14 10.15 13.05 6.14
N PRO A 15 11.12 13.11 7.07
CA PRO A 15 11.04 12.43 8.36
C PRO A 15 9.99 13.03 9.32
N ASN A 16 9.40 14.17 8.96
CA ASN A 16 8.31 14.79 9.71
C ASN A 16 6.93 14.42 9.15
N MET A 17 6.89 13.61 8.09
CA MET A 17 5.64 13.14 7.50
C MET A 17 5.40 11.68 7.87
N LEU A 18 4.18 11.41 8.34
CA LEU A 18 3.67 10.06 8.56
C LEU A 18 2.37 9.91 7.76
N LEU A 19 2.22 8.78 7.08
CA LEU A 19 0.96 8.38 6.46
C LEU A 19 0.34 7.28 7.30
N SER A 20 -0.97 7.36 7.53
CA SER A 20 -1.71 6.28 8.17
C SER A 20 -2.95 5.91 7.36
N GLY A 21 -3.16 4.61 7.18
CA GLY A 21 -4.39 4.04 6.63
C GLY A 21 -5.33 3.58 7.73
N SER A 22 -6.64 3.65 7.50
CA SER A 22 -7.63 3.29 8.51
C SER A 22 -8.87 2.58 7.97
N ARG A 23 -9.57 1.90 8.89
CA ARG A 23 -10.91 1.34 8.67
C ARG A 23 -11.99 2.39 8.41
N ASP A 24 -11.74 3.66 8.73
CA ASP A 24 -12.66 4.76 8.41
C ASP A 24 -12.68 5.13 6.91
N LYS A 25 -11.96 4.38 6.06
CA LYS A 25 -11.85 4.52 4.60
C LYS A 25 -10.96 5.68 4.14
N THR A 26 -10.26 6.32 5.08
CA THR A 26 -9.37 7.45 4.79
C THR A 26 -7.91 7.07 4.96
N LEU A 27 -7.05 7.85 4.29
CA LEU A 27 -5.66 7.97 4.70
C LEU A 27 -5.44 9.36 5.27
N ILE A 28 -4.65 9.48 6.34
CA ILE A 28 -4.27 10.78 6.90
C ILE A 28 -2.76 10.95 6.73
N VAL A 29 -2.39 12.11 6.20
CA VAL A 29 -1.02 12.61 6.18
C VAL A 29 -0.85 13.50 7.41
N TRP A 30 0.07 13.13 8.28
CA TRP A 30 0.39 13.84 9.51
C TRP A 30 1.65 14.68 9.35
N ASN A 31 1.67 15.82 10.04
CA ASN A 31 2.88 16.57 10.28
C ASN A 31 3.32 16.35 11.73
N LEU A 32 4.51 15.81 11.92
CA LEU A 32 5.10 15.49 13.22
C LEU A 32 5.92 16.69 13.70
N THR A 33 5.45 17.35 14.76
CA THR A 33 6.17 18.46 15.40
C THR A 33 7.06 17.99 16.54
N ARG A 34 6.75 16.82 17.12
CA ARG A 34 7.44 16.22 18.28
C ARG A 34 7.41 17.09 19.53
N ASP A 35 6.38 17.92 19.68
CA ASP A 35 6.16 18.69 20.90
C ASP A 35 5.66 17.78 22.04
N GLU A 36 5.94 18.16 23.28
CA GLU A 36 5.59 17.37 24.47
C GLU A 36 4.07 17.23 24.67
N SER A 37 3.29 18.26 24.29
CA SER A 37 1.83 18.27 24.43
C SER A 37 1.12 17.65 23.23
N GLN A 38 1.73 17.68 22.04
CA GLN A 38 1.17 17.14 20.81
C GLN A 38 2.30 16.69 19.87
N TYR A 39 2.44 15.39 19.67
CA TYR A 39 3.49 14.84 18.82
C TYR A 39 3.34 15.23 17.33
N GLY A 40 2.11 15.46 16.90
CA GLY A 40 1.80 15.91 15.55
C GLY A 40 0.32 16.14 15.32
N TYR A 41 -0.02 16.69 14.16
CA TYR A 41 -1.39 17.00 13.76
C TYR A 41 -1.71 16.50 12.35
N PRO A 42 -2.98 16.21 12.03
CA PRO A 42 -3.37 15.78 10.71
C PRO A 42 -3.26 16.97 9.74
N LYS A 43 -2.35 16.87 8.77
CA LYS A 43 -2.13 17.91 7.75
C LYS A 43 -3.12 17.80 6.60
N LYS A 44 -3.43 16.57 6.16
CA LYS A 44 -4.34 16.32 5.05
C LYS A 44 -5.04 14.97 5.21
N SER A 45 -6.30 14.89 4.77
CA SER A 45 -7.07 13.65 4.72
C SER A 45 -7.41 13.30 3.28
N LEU A 46 -7.01 12.09 2.86
CA LEU A 46 -7.21 11.54 1.53
C LEU A 46 -8.46 10.67 1.53
N HIS A 47 -9.46 11.10 0.76
CA HIS A 47 -10.75 10.43 0.66
C HIS A 47 -10.92 9.83 -0.74
N GLY A 48 -11.54 8.66 -0.80
CA GLY A 48 -11.96 8.10 -2.08
C GLY A 48 -12.19 6.59 -2.05
N HIS A 49 -11.51 5.84 -1.18
CA HIS A 49 -11.82 4.43 -0.99
C HIS A 49 -13.25 4.26 -0.46
N SER A 50 -13.96 3.24 -0.97
CA SER A 50 -15.33 2.96 -0.52
C SER A 50 -15.39 1.95 0.63
N HIS A 51 -14.25 1.38 1.00
CA HIS A 51 -14.11 0.45 2.12
C HIS A 51 -12.78 0.68 2.86
N ILE A 52 -12.55 -0.10 3.93
CA ILE A 52 -11.35 -0.11 4.77
C ILE A 52 -10.09 -0.01 3.91
N VAL A 53 -9.18 0.90 4.28
CA VAL A 53 -7.80 0.91 3.79
C VAL A 53 -7.05 -0.14 4.60
N SER A 54 -6.46 -1.14 3.95
CA SER A 54 -5.80 -2.25 4.63
C SER A 54 -4.29 -2.03 4.79
N ASP A 55 -3.66 -1.40 3.80
CA ASP A 55 -2.22 -1.15 3.79
C ASP A 55 -1.92 0.14 3.02
N CYS A 56 -0.82 0.80 3.38
CA CYS A 56 -0.35 2.00 2.70
C CYS A 56 1.18 2.08 2.71
N VAL A 57 1.76 2.65 1.66
CA VAL A 57 3.19 2.88 1.52
C VAL A 57 3.44 4.24 0.88
N ILE A 58 4.62 4.81 1.11
CA ILE A 58 5.09 6.04 0.45
C ILE A 58 6.18 5.66 -0.56
N SER A 59 6.20 6.31 -1.72
CA SER A 59 7.27 6.15 -2.71
C SER A 59 8.61 6.63 -2.17
N SER A 60 9.73 6.12 -2.70
CA SER A 60 11.06 6.48 -2.19
C SER A 60 11.39 7.97 -2.32
N ASP A 61 10.78 8.68 -3.28
CA ASP A 61 10.91 10.13 -3.46
C ASP A 61 9.98 10.96 -2.54
N GLY A 62 9.12 10.30 -1.74
CA GLY A 62 8.17 10.98 -0.85
C GLY A 62 7.05 11.75 -1.55
N ALA A 63 6.93 11.68 -2.88
CA ALA A 63 5.95 12.45 -3.64
C ALA A 63 4.59 11.76 -3.72
N TYR A 64 4.57 10.43 -3.67
CA TYR A 64 3.36 9.63 -3.84
C TYR A 64 3.09 8.73 -2.64
N ALA A 65 1.81 8.52 -2.37
CA ALA A 65 1.34 7.45 -1.50
C ALA A 65 0.61 6.41 -2.33
N LEU A 66 0.69 5.16 -1.92
CA LEU A 66 -0.04 4.06 -2.52
C LEU A 66 -0.79 3.32 -1.43
N SER A 67 -2.08 3.05 -1.69
CA SER A 67 -2.95 2.39 -0.73
C SER A 67 -3.63 1.18 -1.33
N ALA A 68 -3.83 0.15 -0.50
CA ALA A 68 -4.68 -1.01 -0.78
C ALA A 68 -5.96 -0.93 0.06
N SER A 69 -7.06 -1.42 -0.50
CA SER A 69 -8.35 -1.40 0.18
C SER A 69 -9.18 -2.66 -0.09
N TRP A 70 -10.07 -2.94 0.86
CA TRP A 70 -11.12 -3.93 0.74
C TRP A 70 -12.19 -3.53 -0.29
N ASP A 71 -12.12 -2.33 -0.88
CA ASP A 71 -12.93 -1.99 -2.06
C ASP A 71 -12.41 -2.63 -3.36
N LYS A 72 -11.45 -3.56 -3.25
CA LYS A 72 -10.84 -4.35 -4.32
C LYS A 72 -9.91 -3.53 -5.22
N THR A 73 -9.51 -2.34 -4.77
CA THR A 73 -8.69 -1.42 -5.56
C THR A 73 -7.43 -1.02 -4.82
N LEU A 74 -6.45 -0.60 -5.62
CA LEU A 74 -5.36 0.22 -5.13
C LEU A 74 -5.54 1.64 -5.65
N ARG A 75 -4.96 2.61 -4.94
CA ARG A 75 -4.95 4.00 -5.37
C ARG A 75 -3.57 4.61 -5.17
N LEU A 76 -3.10 5.29 -6.22
CA LEU A 76 -1.93 6.15 -6.17
C LEU A 76 -2.40 7.58 -5.90
N TRP A 77 -1.77 8.23 -4.93
CA TRP A 77 -2.09 9.57 -4.49
C TRP A 77 -0.87 10.45 -4.65
N GLU A 78 -1.05 11.62 -5.24
CA GLU A 78 -0.03 12.65 -5.20
C GLU A 78 -0.16 13.40 -3.87
N LEU A 79 0.88 13.41 -3.05
CA LEU A 79 0.81 13.94 -1.68
C LEU A 79 0.74 15.48 -1.64
N SER A 80 1.30 16.16 -2.63
CA SER A 80 1.26 17.62 -2.76
C SER A 80 -0.18 18.11 -2.95
N SER A 81 -0.89 17.58 -3.95
CA SER A 81 -2.29 17.92 -4.23
C SER A 81 -3.26 17.22 -3.27
N GLY A 82 -2.95 15.99 -2.85
CA GLY A 82 -3.84 15.12 -2.07
C GLY A 82 -4.92 14.46 -2.90
N THR A 83 -4.70 14.35 -4.22
CA THR A 83 -5.67 13.78 -5.16
C THR A 83 -5.26 12.37 -5.58
N THR A 84 -6.23 11.53 -5.92
CA THR A 84 -5.96 10.23 -6.53
C THR A 84 -5.52 10.45 -7.98
N THR A 85 -4.28 10.08 -8.31
CA THR A 85 -3.76 10.17 -9.69
C THR A 85 -4.10 8.94 -10.51
N ARG A 86 -4.10 7.76 -9.87
CA ARG A 86 -4.40 6.47 -10.53
C ARG A 86 -5.21 5.55 -9.62
N ARG A 87 -6.06 4.74 -10.24
CA ARG A 87 -6.81 3.66 -9.60
C ARG A 87 -6.48 2.35 -10.30
N PHE A 88 -6.09 1.34 -9.53
CA PHE A 88 -5.74 0.02 -10.03
C PHE A 88 -6.93 -0.90 -9.76
N VAL A 89 -7.52 -1.42 -10.84
CA VAL A 89 -8.69 -2.29 -10.81
C VAL A 89 -8.32 -3.60 -11.46
N GLY A 90 -8.67 -4.73 -10.82
CA GLY A 90 -8.40 -6.05 -11.38
C GLY A 90 -8.37 -7.18 -10.35
N HIS A 91 -8.21 -6.88 -9.06
CA HIS A 91 -8.51 -7.85 -8.00
C HIS A 91 -10.02 -8.09 -7.91
N THR A 92 -10.42 -9.32 -7.64
CA THR A 92 -11.85 -9.70 -7.57
C THR A 92 -12.39 -9.69 -6.13
N ASN A 93 -11.48 -9.59 -5.16
CA ASN A 93 -11.76 -9.56 -3.73
C ASN A 93 -10.84 -8.55 -3.01
N ASP A 94 -11.01 -8.42 -1.70
CA ASP A 94 -10.32 -7.42 -0.86
C ASP A 94 -8.82 -7.43 -1.10
N VAL A 95 -8.22 -6.28 -1.35
CA VAL A 95 -6.77 -6.13 -1.39
C VAL A 95 -6.30 -5.94 0.04
N LEU A 96 -5.32 -6.74 0.46
CA LEU A 96 -4.85 -6.77 1.84
C LEU A 96 -3.52 -6.04 2.00
N SER A 97 -2.66 -6.10 0.99
CA SER A 97 -1.31 -5.56 1.09
C SER A 97 -0.81 -4.99 -0.23
N VAL A 98 0.05 -3.99 -0.14
CA VAL A 98 0.68 -3.32 -1.28
C VAL A 98 2.13 -2.95 -0.98
N SER A 99 2.98 -2.93 -2.00
CA SER A 99 4.38 -2.48 -1.90
C SER A 99 4.88 -1.89 -3.22
N PHE A 100 5.78 -0.92 -3.13
CA PHE A 100 6.55 -0.37 -4.25
C PHE A 100 7.86 -1.13 -4.44
N SER A 101 8.30 -1.26 -5.69
CA SER A 101 9.70 -1.56 -5.99
C SER A 101 10.60 -0.39 -5.60
N ALA A 102 11.89 -0.65 -5.35
CA ALA A 102 12.84 0.39 -4.94
C ALA A 102 12.99 1.53 -5.96
N ASP A 103 12.78 1.24 -7.26
CA ASP A 103 12.79 2.21 -8.35
C ASP A 103 11.43 2.91 -8.60
N ASN A 104 10.42 2.63 -7.77
CA ASN A 104 9.03 3.09 -7.89
C ASN A 104 8.34 2.76 -9.23
N ARG A 105 8.89 1.88 -10.08
CA ARG A 105 8.30 1.58 -11.41
C ARG A 105 7.28 0.46 -11.38
N GLN A 106 7.37 -0.40 -10.37
CA GLN A 106 6.51 -1.55 -10.20
C GLN A 106 5.80 -1.49 -8.85
N ILE A 107 4.59 -2.03 -8.87
CA ILE A 107 3.75 -2.18 -7.70
C ILE A 107 3.39 -3.65 -7.59
N VAL A 108 3.41 -4.19 -6.38
CA VAL A 108 2.89 -5.52 -6.07
C VAL A 108 1.76 -5.43 -5.07
N SER A 109 0.73 -6.26 -5.27
CA SER A 109 -0.41 -6.36 -4.37
C SER A 109 -0.79 -7.80 -4.07
N GLY A 110 -1.23 -8.05 -2.84
CA GLY A 110 -1.77 -9.33 -2.38
C GLY A 110 -3.22 -9.19 -1.94
N SER A 111 -4.06 -10.17 -2.26
CA SER A 111 -5.51 -10.11 -2.05
C SER A 111 -6.11 -11.39 -1.46
N ARG A 112 -7.33 -11.26 -0.91
CA ARG A 112 -8.21 -12.37 -0.57
C ARG A 112 -8.66 -13.19 -1.78
N ASP A 113 -8.45 -12.71 -3.00
CA ASP A 113 -8.66 -13.50 -4.22
C ASP A 113 -7.54 -14.54 -4.46
N ARG A 114 -6.59 -14.65 -3.52
CA ARG A 114 -5.49 -15.62 -3.49
C ARG A 114 -4.42 -15.36 -4.56
N SER A 115 -4.51 -14.23 -5.26
CA SER A 115 -3.53 -13.82 -6.26
C SER A 115 -2.55 -12.77 -5.73
N ILE A 116 -1.37 -12.77 -6.33
CA ILE A 116 -0.43 -11.65 -6.27
C ILE A 116 -0.45 -11.00 -7.65
N LYS A 117 -0.63 -9.67 -7.71
CA LYS A 117 -0.62 -8.93 -8.97
C LYS A 117 0.54 -7.95 -9.02
N LEU A 118 1.23 -7.92 -10.15
CA LEU A 118 2.21 -6.87 -10.48
C LEU A 118 1.57 -5.86 -11.41
N TRP A 119 1.84 -4.59 -11.14
CA TRP A 119 1.32 -3.45 -11.88
C TRP A 119 2.46 -2.55 -12.33
N ASN A 120 2.28 -1.87 -13.46
CA ASN A 120 3.06 -0.67 -13.74
C ASN A 120 2.44 0.52 -13.00
N THR A 121 3.14 1.65 -12.91
CA THR A 121 2.61 2.87 -12.29
C THR A 121 1.47 3.56 -13.06
N LEU A 122 1.20 3.13 -14.30
CA LEU A 122 0.14 3.70 -15.15
C LEU A 122 -1.24 3.12 -14.85
N GLY A 123 -1.31 1.99 -14.13
CA GLY A 123 -2.56 1.34 -13.75
C GLY A 123 -2.76 -0.07 -14.33
N ASP A 124 -1.88 -0.51 -15.21
CA ASP A 124 -2.03 -1.80 -15.90
C ASP A 124 -1.50 -2.95 -15.05
N CYS A 125 -2.29 -4.02 -14.94
CA CYS A 125 -1.81 -5.29 -14.42
C CYS A 125 -0.93 -5.96 -15.48
N LYS A 126 0.36 -6.16 -15.17
CA LYS A 126 1.33 -6.80 -16.07
C LYS A 126 1.38 -8.31 -15.87
N TYR A 127 1.28 -8.76 -14.62
CA TYR A 127 1.30 -10.18 -14.28
C TYR A 127 0.34 -10.47 -13.14
N THR A 128 -0.27 -11.65 -13.20
CA THR A 128 -1.06 -12.21 -12.11
C THR A 128 -0.49 -13.58 -11.77
N ILE A 129 -0.01 -13.74 -10.55
CA ILE A 129 0.52 -14.99 -10.03
C ILE A 129 -0.62 -15.72 -9.32
N THR A 130 -1.00 -16.87 -9.88
CA THR A 130 -2.01 -17.79 -9.32
C THR A 130 -1.51 -19.23 -9.36
N ASP A 131 -0.82 -19.60 -10.44
CA ASP A 131 -0.20 -20.92 -10.57
C ASP A 131 0.92 -21.12 -9.55
N LYS A 132 0.80 -22.19 -8.74
CA LYS A 132 1.66 -22.47 -7.56
C LYS A 132 1.68 -21.32 -6.53
N GLY A 133 0.70 -20.41 -6.60
CA GLY A 133 0.40 -19.32 -5.68
C GLY A 133 0.06 -19.78 -4.26
N HIS A 134 -0.51 -18.86 -3.49
CA HIS A 134 -1.11 -19.20 -2.20
C HIS A 134 -2.45 -19.92 -2.43
N THR A 135 -2.77 -20.92 -1.62
CA THR A 135 -4.07 -21.61 -1.70
C THR A 135 -5.19 -20.86 -0.97
N GLU A 136 -4.80 -19.95 -0.06
CA GLU A 136 -5.65 -19.08 0.75
C GLU A 136 -5.26 -17.60 0.55
N TRP A 137 -5.83 -16.69 1.33
CA TRP A 137 -5.61 -15.24 1.19
C TRP A 137 -4.13 -14.87 1.28
N VAL A 138 -3.69 -13.93 0.43
CA VAL A 138 -2.36 -13.34 0.52
C VAL A 138 -2.41 -12.18 1.51
N SER A 139 -1.85 -12.38 2.71
CA SER A 139 -1.91 -11.40 3.79
C SER A 139 -0.93 -10.25 3.65
N CYS A 140 0.27 -10.51 3.12
CA CYS A 140 1.32 -9.51 2.98
C CYS A 140 2.15 -9.78 1.73
N VAL A 141 2.57 -8.71 1.06
CA VAL A 141 3.54 -8.75 -0.04
C VAL A 141 4.56 -7.63 0.12
N ARG A 142 5.84 -7.92 -0.07
CA ARG A 142 6.93 -6.93 0.01
C ARG A 142 7.98 -7.19 -1.06
N PHE A 143 8.49 -6.12 -1.66
CA PHE A 143 9.71 -6.19 -2.46
C PHE A 143 10.93 -6.30 -1.55
N SER A 144 11.90 -7.11 -1.99
CA SER A 144 13.25 -7.08 -1.45
C SER A 144 13.94 -5.76 -1.85
N PRO A 145 14.65 -5.09 -0.93
CA PRO A 145 15.44 -3.91 -1.26
C PRO A 145 16.77 -4.25 -1.97
N ASN A 146 17.10 -5.53 -2.14
CA ASN A 146 18.39 -5.95 -2.72
C ASN A 146 18.40 -5.75 -4.25
N PRO A 147 19.23 -4.83 -4.79
CA PRO A 147 19.28 -4.59 -6.23
C PRO A 147 19.89 -5.75 -7.02
N GLN A 148 20.70 -6.61 -6.40
CA GLN A 148 21.32 -7.77 -7.06
C GLN A 148 20.39 -8.97 -7.15
N ASN A 149 19.34 -9.01 -6.33
CA ASN A 149 18.35 -10.08 -6.31
C ASN A 149 16.95 -9.51 -6.03
N PRO A 150 16.31 -8.91 -7.05
CA PRO A 150 14.99 -8.33 -6.91
C PRO A 150 13.94 -9.44 -6.83
N VAL A 151 13.56 -9.79 -5.60
CA VAL A 151 12.54 -10.80 -5.33
C VAL A 151 11.34 -10.17 -4.63
N ILE A 152 10.19 -10.82 -4.78
CA ILE A 152 8.98 -10.52 -4.01
C ILE A 152 8.82 -11.61 -2.96
N VAL A 153 8.55 -11.21 -1.72
CA VAL A 153 8.18 -12.14 -0.65
C VAL A 153 6.71 -11.94 -0.31
N SER A 154 5.97 -13.05 -0.27
CA SER A 154 4.56 -13.06 0.10
C SER A 154 4.30 -14.01 1.27
N SER A 155 3.36 -13.64 2.12
CA SER A 155 2.82 -14.52 3.16
C SER A 155 1.32 -14.70 2.97
N GLY A 156 0.84 -15.90 3.29
CA GLY A 156 -0.57 -16.25 3.12
C GLY A 156 -1.17 -16.98 4.32
N TRP A 157 -2.49 -17.04 4.31
CA TRP A 157 -3.29 -17.76 5.30
C TRP A 157 -3.19 -19.28 5.16
N ASP A 158 -2.54 -19.75 4.10
CA ASP A 158 -2.15 -21.15 3.88
C ASP A 158 -0.94 -21.57 4.72
N LYS A 159 -0.50 -20.69 5.65
CA LYS A 159 0.63 -20.89 6.57
C LYS A 159 1.99 -20.93 5.86
N LEU A 160 2.06 -20.47 4.61
CA LEU A 160 3.28 -20.43 3.83
C LEU A 160 3.81 -19.01 3.66
N VAL A 161 5.13 -18.92 3.54
CA VAL A 161 5.83 -17.77 2.98
C VAL A 161 6.45 -18.24 1.67
N LYS A 162 6.25 -17.47 0.60
CA LYS A 162 6.74 -17.77 -0.75
C LYS A 162 7.63 -16.63 -1.23
N VAL A 163 8.70 -16.98 -1.93
CA VAL A 163 9.61 -16.05 -2.58
C VAL A 163 9.47 -16.23 -4.09
N TRP A 164 9.36 -15.12 -4.80
CA TRP A 164 9.12 -15.04 -6.24
C TRP A 164 10.23 -14.25 -6.91
#